data_AF-A0A367IZW7-F1
#
_entry.id   AF-A0A367IZW7-F1
#
_cell.length_a   1.000
_cell.length_b   1.000
_cell.length_c   1.000
_cell.angle_alpha   90.00
_cell.angle_beta   90.00
_cell.angle_gamma   90.00
#
_symmetry.space_group_name_H-M   'P 1'
#
loop_
_entity.id
_entity.type
_entity.pdbx_description
1 polymer ?
#
loop_
_entity_poly.entity_id
_entity_poly.type
_entity_poly.pdbx_seq_one_letter_code
_entity_poly.pdbx_strand_id
1 'polypeptide(L)'
;SSVGEKSEFITCLLDDLQEQDWDQKISSKALSVLKVLGRTATGSDPLFTEEAMQLLARIAGLQSKEILDTPSSREALKCIVNSIYLEPRLKKYMETAIDSLQFLLCNDISQEAQFLICRILFLMTVSRADLVTQLMNLDIAKGIEKVLHENVSILKSNDRKLVENTLINPTSTASEALKLLFNLMLVDSRYQDCNHKSAEYFKGCLVPIFYILFEVPLVEPQPMVPPHSQAVHALMQFTNEVITSTWKAQVEWLSRVCNTLEKESVLVSNTFITLLDKSIHALIPSGNPDSDLPSDHQHVDATLSPLLLVIRNLTEGNALLREKMSERMLPSEEDRLQPVNQGNSLPAYLIKLMTSTMLPQTQAAICETYFVLCDED
;
A
#
# COMPACT_ATOMS: atom_id res chain seq x y z
N SER A 1 -14.64 -26.43 -29.43
CA SER A 1 -14.89 -25.00 -29.17
C SER A 1 -13.62 -24.43 -28.56
N SER A 2 -13.31 -23.15 -28.77
CA SER A 2 -12.06 -22.54 -28.27
C SER A 2 -11.86 -22.70 -26.75
N VAL A 3 -12.95 -22.77 -25.98
CA VAL A 3 -12.92 -23.02 -24.53
C VAL A 3 -12.46 -24.44 -24.20
N GLY A 4 -12.93 -25.45 -24.94
CA GLY A 4 -12.51 -26.84 -24.76
C GLY A 4 -11.04 -27.05 -25.11
N GLU A 5 -10.60 -26.48 -26.24
CA GLU A 5 -9.20 -26.53 -26.68
C GLU A 5 -8.24 -25.87 -25.67
N LYS A 6 -8.65 -24.72 -25.10
CA LYS A 6 -7.90 -24.06 -24.02
C LYS A 6 -7.77 -24.97 -22.79
N SER A 7 -8.86 -25.58 -22.37
CA SER A 7 -8.88 -26.48 -21.20
C SER A 7 -7.98 -27.70 -21.42
N GLU A 8 -8.12 -28.38 -22.56
CA GLU A 8 -7.28 -29.54 -22.90
C GLU A 8 -5.80 -29.17 -22.96
N PHE A 9 -5.46 -28.03 -23.55
CA PHE A 9 -4.08 -27.56 -23.63
C PHE A 9 -3.48 -27.25 -22.26
N ILE A 10 -4.25 -26.64 -21.34
CA ILE A 10 -3.80 -26.41 -19.96
C ILE A 10 -3.53 -27.74 -19.25
N THR A 11 -4.43 -28.72 -19.40
CA THR A 11 -4.24 -30.05 -18.80
C THR A 11 -2.93 -30.68 -19.27
N CYS A 12 -2.71 -30.77 -20.59
CA CYS A 12 -1.47 -31.34 -21.12
C CYS A 12 -0.22 -30.60 -20.61
N LEU A 13 -0.29 -29.27 -20.50
CA LEU A 13 0.84 -28.47 -20.04
C LEU A 13 1.14 -28.66 -18.54
N LEU A 14 0.11 -28.89 -17.72
CA LEU A 14 0.27 -29.23 -16.31
C LEU A 14 0.86 -30.63 -16.14
N ASP A 15 0.38 -31.60 -16.92
CA ASP A 15 0.90 -32.97 -16.92
C ASP A 15 2.39 -32.98 -17.33
N ASP A 16 2.74 -32.26 -18.40
CA ASP A 16 4.13 -32.14 -18.85
C ASP A 16 5.02 -31.46 -17.81
N LEU A 17 4.55 -30.41 -17.13
CA LEU A 17 5.30 -29.76 -16.04
C LEU A 17 5.52 -30.67 -14.83
N GLN A 18 4.69 -31.70 -14.67
CA GLN A 18 4.81 -32.66 -13.59
C GLN A 18 5.71 -33.85 -13.95
N GLU A 19 5.64 -34.32 -15.19
CA GLU A 19 6.28 -35.56 -15.64
C GLU A 19 7.62 -35.35 -16.36
N GLN A 20 7.79 -34.21 -17.04
CA GLN A 20 8.97 -33.96 -17.86
C GLN A 20 10.07 -33.25 -17.06
N ASP A 21 11.32 -33.67 -17.27
CA ASP A 21 12.50 -32.98 -16.72
C ASP A 21 12.92 -31.83 -17.64
N TRP A 22 12.15 -30.75 -17.62
CA TRP A 22 12.41 -29.56 -18.43
C TRP A 22 13.45 -28.65 -17.79
N ASP A 23 14.32 -28.10 -18.63
CA ASP A 23 15.24 -27.06 -18.20
C ASP A 23 14.49 -25.81 -17.72
N GLN A 24 15.21 -24.95 -17.00
CA GLN A 24 14.67 -23.73 -16.41
C GLN A 24 14.02 -22.79 -17.44
N LYS A 25 14.51 -22.79 -18.69
CA LYS A 25 14.05 -21.89 -19.74
C LYS A 25 12.73 -22.39 -20.33
N ILE A 26 12.59 -23.69 -20.54
CA ILE A 26 11.37 -24.33 -21.04
C ILE A 26 10.27 -24.23 -19.98
N SER A 27 10.59 -24.61 -18.73
CA SER A 27 9.66 -24.52 -17.59
C SER A 27 9.12 -23.10 -17.39
N SER A 28 10.00 -22.09 -17.43
CA SER A 28 9.58 -20.68 -17.32
C SER A 28 8.67 -20.24 -18.47
N LYS A 29 8.92 -20.69 -19.70
CA LYS A 29 8.04 -20.39 -20.85
C LYS A 29 6.68 -21.07 -20.72
N ALA A 30 6.65 -22.34 -20.33
CA ALA A 30 5.42 -23.09 -20.08
C ALA A 30 4.56 -22.39 -19.01
N LEU A 31 5.16 -22.02 -17.88
CA LEU A 31 4.47 -21.30 -16.81
C LEU A 31 4.00 -19.91 -17.25
N SER A 32 4.76 -19.22 -18.10
CA SER A 32 4.31 -17.94 -18.68
C SER A 32 3.07 -18.11 -19.56
N VAL A 33 2.99 -19.22 -20.31
CA VAL A 33 1.78 -19.57 -21.08
C VAL A 33 0.61 -19.86 -20.13
N LEU A 34 0.81 -20.68 -19.08
CA LEU A 34 -0.21 -20.93 -18.06
C LEU A 34 -0.70 -19.64 -17.40
N LYS A 35 0.21 -18.73 -17.02
CA LYS A 35 -0.15 -17.41 -16.48
C LYS A 35 -1.06 -16.64 -17.42
N VAL A 36 -0.75 -16.62 -18.72
CA VAL A 36 -1.55 -15.89 -19.73
C VAL A 36 -2.93 -16.53 -19.89
N LEU A 37 -2.98 -17.86 -20.01
CA LEU A 37 -4.24 -18.59 -20.16
C LEU A 37 -5.10 -18.47 -18.90
N GLY A 38 -4.49 -18.50 -17.71
CA GLY A 38 -5.12 -18.34 -16.40
C GLY A 38 -5.49 -16.90 -16.03
N ARG A 39 -5.49 -15.94 -16.96
CA ARG A 39 -6.00 -14.57 -16.70
C ARG A 39 -7.52 -14.49 -16.67
N THR A 40 -8.21 -15.50 -17.20
CA THR A 40 -9.68 -15.56 -17.24
C THR A 40 -10.17 -16.90 -16.72
N ALA A 41 -11.30 -16.88 -16.00
CA ALA A 41 -11.86 -18.10 -15.42
C ALA A 41 -12.30 -19.11 -16.51
N THR A 42 -12.94 -18.60 -17.57
CA THR A 42 -13.50 -19.42 -18.65
C THR A 42 -12.45 -20.29 -19.33
N GLY A 43 -12.62 -21.62 -19.25
CA GLY A 43 -11.73 -22.60 -19.87
C GLY A 43 -10.36 -22.74 -19.19
N SER A 44 -10.23 -22.24 -17.96
CA SER A 44 -9.03 -22.41 -17.12
C SER A 44 -9.28 -23.32 -15.92
N ASP A 45 -10.41 -24.04 -15.90
CA ASP A 45 -10.78 -24.95 -14.83
C ASP A 45 -9.67 -25.93 -14.41
N PRO A 46 -8.85 -26.51 -15.32
CA PRO A 46 -7.75 -27.39 -14.92
C PRO A 46 -6.65 -26.71 -14.10
N LEU A 47 -6.51 -25.39 -14.19
CA LEU A 47 -5.57 -24.61 -13.37
C LEU A 47 -6.11 -24.34 -11.96
N PHE A 48 -7.43 -24.48 -11.77
CA PHE A 48 -8.14 -24.12 -10.54
C PHE A 48 -8.55 -25.36 -9.74
N THR A 49 -7.61 -26.30 -9.59
CA THR A 49 -7.76 -27.52 -8.79
C THR A 49 -6.78 -27.54 -7.62
N GLU A 50 -6.97 -28.47 -6.68
CA GLU A 50 -6.01 -28.66 -5.58
C GLU A 50 -4.64 -29.10 -6.10
N GLU A 51 -4.63 -30.06 -7.03
CA GLU A 51 -3.43 -30.66 -7.62
C GLU A 51 -2.60 -29.61 -8.36
N ALA A 52 -3.26 -28.76 -9.16
CA ALA A 52 -2.59 -27.67 -9.87
C ALA A 52 -1.98 -26.66 -8.89
N MET A 53 -2.71 -26.29 -7.83
CA MET A 53 -2.18 -25.37 -6.80
C MET A 53 -0.98 -25.97 -6.06
N GLN A 54 -1.02 -27.26 -5.72
CA GLN A 54 0.10 -27.95 -5.09
C GLN A 54 1.32 -28.04 -6.02
N LEU A 55 1.11 -28.33 -7.31
CA LEU A 55 2.17 -28.34 -8.33
C LEU A 55 2.82 -26.96 -8.45
N LEU A 56 2.02 -25.89 -8.58
CA LEU A 56 2.53 -24.53 -8.66
C LEU A 56 3.26 -24.12 -7.38
N ALA A 57 2.75 -24.47 -6.20
CA ALA A 57 3.39 -24.20 -4.93
C ALA A 57 4.76 -24.91 -4.82
N ARG A 58 4.86 -26.15 -5.31
CA ARG A 58 6.12 -26.89 -5.39
C ARG A 58 7.14 -26.19 -6.29
N ILE A 59 6.74 -25.83 -7.51
CA ILE A 59 7.62 -25.12 -8.47
C ILE A 59 8.03 -23.74 -7.95
N ALA A 60 7.14 -23.07 -7.22
CA ALA A 60 7.40 -21.80 -6.56
C ALA A 60 8.32 -21.91 -5.33
N GLY A 61 8.69 -23.12 -4.89
CA GLY A 61 9.53 -23.33 -3.70
C GLY A 61 8.78 -23.15 -2.38
N LEU A 62 7.45 -23.27 -2.38
CA LEU A 62 6.60 -23.04 -1.22
C LEU A 62 6.32 -24.30 -0.39
N GLN A 63 6.98 -25.42 -0.71
CA GLN A 63 6.88 -26.69 0.02
C GLN A 63 8.15 -27.03 0.81
N SER A 64 9.18 -26.18 0.75
CA SER A 64 10.42 -26.31 1.52
C SER A 64 10.80 -24.96 2.13
N LYS A 65 11.80 -24.95 3.03
CA LYS A 65 12.43 -23.74 3.58
C LYS A 65 13.75 -23.46 2.86
N GLU A 66 13.72 -23.49 1.54
CA GLU A 66 14.86 -23.15 0.69
C GLU A 66 14.56 -21.87 -0.07
N ILE A 67 15.58 -21.03 -0.27
CA ILE A 67 15.44 -19.81 -1.05
C ILE A 67 15.45 -20.19 -2.53
N LEU A 68 14.27 -20.29 -3.13
CA LEU A 68 14.10 -20.60 -4.55
C LEU A 68 13.55 -19.40 -5.33
N ASP A 69 14.46 -18.54 -5.79
CA ASP A 69 14.10 -17.37 -6.60
C ASP A 69 14.68 -17.46 -8.02
N THR A 70 13.93 -18.15 -8.89
CA THR A 70 14.32 -18.47 -10.25
C THR A 70 13.24 -18.00 -11.24
N PRO A 71 13.53 -17.88 -12.54
CA PRO A 71 12.52 -17.45 -13.52
C PRO A 71 11.25 -18.33 -13.53
N SER A 72 11.38 -19.64 -13.34
CA SER A 72 10.25 -20.57 -13.24
C SER A 72 9.48 -20.37 -11.93
N SER A 73 10.16 -20.25 -10.79
CA SER A 73 9.45 -20.06 -9.51
C SER A 73 8.66 -18.76 -9.49
N ARG A 74 9.19 -17.68 -10.07
CA ARG A 74 8.47 -16.40 -10.21
C ARG A 74 7.27 -16.47 -11.17
N GLU A 75 7.36 -17.21 -12.27
CA GLU A 75 6.20 -17.43 -13.15
C GLU A 75 5.14 -18.32 -12.47
N ALA A 76 5.55 -19.30 -11.65
CA ALA A 76 4.62 -20.08 -10.83
C ALA A 76 3.90 -19.20 -9.79
N LEU A 77 4.61 -18.30 -9.10
CA LEU A 77 4.00 -17.31 -8.19
C LEU A 77 2.96 -16.44 -8.91
N LYS A 78 3.22 -16.01 -10.17
CA LYS A 78 2.22 -15.28 -10.98
C LYS A 78 0.98 -16.11 -11.27
N CYS A 79 1.15 -17.40 -11.58
CA CYS A 79 0.02 -18.32 -11.77
C CYS A 79 -0.80 -18.46 -10.48
N ILE A 80 -0.14 -18.61 -9.33
CA ILE A 80 -0.79 -18.67 -8.01
C ILE A 80 -1.59 -17.41 -7.74
N VAL A 81 -1.00 -16.21 -7.92
CA VAL A 81 -1.68 -14.92 -7.72
C VAL A 81 -2.94 -14.83 -8.57
N ASN A 82 -2.87 -15.14 -9.86
CA ASN A 82 -4.04 -15.11 -10.74
C ASN A 82 -5.12 -16.09 -10.27
N SER A 83 -4.72 -17.29 -9.86
CA SER A 83 -5.63 -18.35 -9.44
C SER A 83 -6.40 -17.96 -8.18
N ILE A 84 -5.72 -17.53 -7.12
CA ILE A 84 -6.38 -17.15 -5.86
C ILE A 84 -7.15 -15.82 -5.94
N TYR A 85 -6.83 -14.98 -6.93
CA TYR A 85 -7.58 -13.75 -7.23
C TYR A 85 -8.90 -14.06 -7.96
N LEU A 86 -8.85 -14.91 -8.99
CA LEU A 86 -10.03 -15.28 -9.78
C LEU A 86 -10.96 -16.24 -9.01
N GLU A 87 -10.38 -17.18 -8.26
CA GLU A 87 -11.11 -18.24 -7.56
C GLU A 87 -10.72 -18.24 -6.06
N PRO A 88 -11.40 -17.43 -5.22
CA PRO A 88 -11.05 -17.29 -3.80
C PRO A 88 -11.06 -18.60 -3.01
N ARG A 89 -11.81 -19.62 -3.46
CA ARG A 89 -11.82 -20.97 -2.88
C ARG A 89 -10.47 -21.67 -2.91
N LEU A 90 -9.56 -21.27 -3.80
CA LEU A 90 -8.23 -21.85 -3.92
C LEU A 90 -7.27 -21.39 -2.82
N LYS A 91 -7.60 -20.29 -2.12
CA LYS A 91 -6.78 -19.78 -1.00
C LYS A 91 -6.53 -20.85 0.06
N LYS A 92 -7.51 -21.72 0.34
CA LYS A 92 -7.38 -22.80 1.33
C LYS A 92 -6.19 -23.74 1.04
N TYR A 93 -5.85 -23.96 -0.23
CA TYR A 93 -4.72 -24.81 -0.63
C TYR A 93 -3.35 -24.13 -0.47
N MET A 94 -3.34 -22.80 -0.29
CA MET A 94 -2.14 -22.01 -0.07
C MET A 94 -1.86 -21.75 1.42
N GLU A 95 -2.73 -22.18 2.34
CA GLU A 95 -2.54 -21.96 3.77
C GLU A 95 -1.27 -22.65 4.29
N THR A 96 -0.94 -23.83 3.76
CA THR A 96 0.30 -24.55 4.11
C THR A 96 1.57 -23.84 3.62
N ALA A 97 1.45 -22.86 2.71
CA ALA A 97 2.58 -22.12 2.17
C ALA A 97 2.90 -20.83 2.97
N ILE A 98 2.09 -20.46 3.96
CA ILE A 98 2.23 -19.20 4.71
C ILE A 98 3.62 -19.08 5.36
N ASP A 99 4.10 -20.15 5.99
CA ASP A 99 5.43 -20.21 6.60
C ASP A 99 6.55 -20.00 5.57
N SER A 100 6.46 -20.64 4.40
CA SER A 100 7.45 -20.49 3.34
C SER A 100 7.41 -19.11 2.70
N LEU A 101 6.23 -18.52 2.49
CA LEU A 101 6.07 -17.16 1.99
C LEU A 101 6.69 -16.13 2.94
N GLN A 102 6.42 -16.26 4.25
CA GLN A 102 7.02 -15.42 5.27
C GLN A 102 8.55 -15.60 5.32
N PHE A 103 9.03 -16.85 5.28
CA PHE A 103 10.45 -17.16 5.26
C PHE A 103 11.15 -16.51 4.07
N LEU A 104 10.61 -16.66 2.85
CA LEU A 104 11.19 -16.05 1.65
C LEU A 104 11.23 -14.52 1.73
N LEU A 105 10.16 -13.89 2.24
CA LEU A 105 10.10 -12.43 2.38
C LEU A 105 11.15 -11.87 3.35
N CYS A 106 11.55 -12.67 4.35
CA CYS A 106 12.61 -12.30 5.30
C CYS A 106 14.04 -12.54 4.79
N ASN A 107 14.20 -13.15 3.62
CA ASN A 107 15.50 -13.49 3.04
C ASN A 107 15.78 -12.67 1.77
N ASP A 108 16.97 -12.88 1.20
CA ASP A 108 17.38 -12.22 -0.03
C ASP A 108 16.73 -12.88 -1.24
N ILE A 109 15.76 -12.17 -1.81
CA ILE A 109 15.01 -12.52 -3.01
C ILE A 109 14.92 -11.29 -3.91
N SER A 110 14.73 -11.52 -5.20
CA SER A 110 14.54 -10.46 -6.19
C SER A 110 13.31 -9.62 -5.91
N GLN A 111 13.34 -8.37 -6.36
CA GLN A 111 12.21 -7.44 -6.32
C GLN A 111 10.92 -8.05 -6.89
N GLU A 112 11.02 -8.85 -7.96
CA GLU A 112 9.85 -9.50 -8.55
C GLU A 112 9.23 -10.53 -7.60
N ALA A 113 10.04 -11.32 -6.90
CA ALA A 113 9.55 -12.25 -5.88
C ALA A 113 8.96 -11.49 -4.68
N GLN A 114 9.59 -10.40 -4.23
CA GLN A 114 9.06 -9.55 -3.14
C GLN A 114 7.65 -9.04 -3.47
N PHE A 115 7.47 -8.46 -4.65
CA PHE A 115 6.18 -7.97 -5.14
C PHE A 115 5.12 -9.08 -5.12
N LEU A 116 5.45 -10.25 -5.69
CA LEU A 116 4.50 -11.35 -5.80
C LEU A 116 4.14 -11.94 -4.44
N ILE A 117 5.11 -12.11 -3.53
CA ILE A 117 4.86 -12.64 -2.19
C ILE A 117 4.03 -11.66 -1.36
N CYS A 118 4.34 -10.36 -1.37
CA CYS A 118 3.51 -9.35 -0.72
C CYS A 118 2.05 -9.41 -1.21
N ARG A 119 1.86 -9.55 -2.53
CA ARG A 119 0.53 -9.65 -3.14
C ARG A 119 -0.21 -10.93 -2.76
N ILE A 120 0.48 -12.08 -2.73
CA ILE A 120 -0.11 -13.36 -2.27
C ILE A 120 -0.54 -13.21 -0.81
N LEU A 121 0.35 -12.75 0.07
CA LEU A 121 0.07 -12.57 1.49
C LEU A 121 -1.08 -11.58 1.72
N PHE A 122 -1.16 -10.49 0.95
CA PHE A 122 -2.28 -9.56 1.01
C PHE A 122 -3.59 -10.28 0.68
N LEU A 123 -3.65 -10.98 -0.46
CA LEU A 123 -4.86 -11.72 -0.88
C LEU A 123 -5.27 -12.80 0.13
N MET A 124 -4.29 -13.47 0.75
CA MET A 124 -4.51 -14.49 1.76
C MET A 124 -5.06 -13.94 3.08
N THR A 125 -4.68 -12.72 3.45
CA THR A 125 -4.96 -12.15 4.78
C THR A 125 -6.21 -11.27 4.84
N VAL A 126 -6.83 -10.94 3.70
CA VAL A 126 -8.12 -10.21 3.68
C VAL A 126 -9.16 -10.99 4.50
N SER A 127 -9.67 -10.37 5.56
CA SER A 127 -10.67 -10.93 6.49
C SER A 127 -10.26 -12.26 7.15
N ARG A 128 -8.95 -12.50 7.34
CA ARG A 128 -8.39 -13.75 7.91
C ARG A 128 -7.50 -13.46 9.12
N ALA A 129 -8.11 -13.15 10.26
CA ALA A 129 -7.40 -12.83 11.51
C ALA A 129 -6.52 -13.99 12.03
N ASP A 130 -6.90 -15.23 11.74
CA ASP A 130 -6.12 -16.44 12.04
C ASP A 130 -4.77 -16.43 11.31
N LEU A 131 -4.77 -16.14 10.00
CA LEU A 131 -3.53 -16.06 9.21
C LEU A 131 -2.69 -14.83 9.56
N VAL A 132 -3.34 -13.70 9.89
CA VAL A 132 -2.63 -12.52 10.39
C VAL A 132 -1.90 -12.84 11.68
N THR A 133 -2.57 -13.51 12.62
CA THR A 133 -1.96 -13.94 13.89
C THR A 133 -0.79 -14.89 13.65
N GLN A 134 -0.94 -15.87 12.75
CA GLN A 134 0.14 -16.77 12.37
C GLN A 134 1.35 -16.02 11.80
N LEU A 135 1.14 -15.10 10.85
CA LEU A 135 2.21 -14.30 10.26
C LEU A 135 2.93 -13.42 11.29
N MET A 136 2.20 -12.83 12.22
CA MET A 136 2.80 -12.05 13.32
C MET A 136 3.65 -12.94 14.24
N ASN A 137 3.19 -14.16 14.55
CA ASN A 137 3.97 -15.13 15.33
C ASN A 137 5.24 -15.60 14.60
N LEU A 138 5.21 -15.59 13.27
CA LEU A 138 6.36 -15.89 12.41
C LEU A 138 7.31 -14.71 12.22
N ASP A 139 7.00 -13.52 12.76
CA ASP A 139 7.79 -12.29 12.64
C ASP A 139 7.81 -11.70 11.20
N ILE A 140 6.63 -11.63 10.56
CA ILE A 140 6.46 -11.02 9.23
C ILE A 140 6.91 -9.55 9.16
N ALA A 141 6.97 -8.83 10.30
CA ALA A 141 7.36 -7.42 10.33
C ALA A 141 8.75 -7.19 9.74
N LYS A 142 9.71 -8.07 10.05
CA LYS A 142 11.08 -8.01 9.49
C LYS A 142 11.11 -8.10 7.98
N GLY A 143 10.29 -8.98 7.39
CA GLY A 143 10.22 -9.15 5.94
C GLY A 143 9.64 -7.90 5.26
N ILE A 144 8.56 -7.34 5.80
CA ILE A 144 7.94 -6.12 5.26
C ILE A 144 8.90 -4.93 5.40
N GLU A 145 9.53 -4.75 6.56
CA GLU A 145 10.51 -3.70 6.82
C GLU A 145 11.69 -3.78 5.83
N LYS A 146 12.24 -4.99 5.60
CA LYS A 146 13.30 -5.25 4.61
C LYS A 146 12.87 -4.81 3.20
N VAL A 147 11.72 -5.29 2.74
CA VAL A 147 11.21 -4.96 1.39
C VAL A 147 11.01 -3.46 1.23
N LEU A 148 10.46 -2.78 2.24
CA LEU A 148 10.29 -1.34 2.21
C LEU A 148 11.64 -0.61 2.16
N HIS A 149 12.60 -0.99 3.02
CA HIS A 149 13.92 -0.34 3.03
C HIS A 149 14.67 -0.50 1.70
N GLU A 150 14.71 -1.69 1.13
CA GLU A 150 15.42 -1.96 -0.12
C GLU A 150 14.82 -1.13 -1.27
N ASN A 151 13.49 -1.16 -1.43
CA ASN A 151 12.84 -0.50 -2.56
C ASN A 151 12.79 1.03 -2.37
N VAL A 152 12.56 1.53 -1.15
CA VAL A 152 12.57 2.97 -0.89
C VAL A 152 13.97 3.56 -1.05
N SER A 153 15.03 2.83 -0.68
CA SER A 153 16.41 3.29 -0.91
C SER A 153 16.71 3.51 -2.39
N ILE A 154 16.16 2.67 -3.29
CA ILE A 154 16.27 2.86 -4.74
C ILE A 154 15.48 4.09 -5.20
N LEU A 155 14.28 4.33 -4.64
CA LEU A 155 13.47 5.50 -4.99
C LEU A 155 14.12 6.82 -4.57
N LYS A 156 14.80 6.85 -3.41
CA LYS A 156 15.53 8.03 -2.92
C LYS A 156 16.69 8.44 -3.81
N SER A 157 17.38 7.49 -4.45
CA SER A 157 18.55 7.79 -5.28
C SER A 157 18.18 8.54 -6.57
N ASN A 158 16.89 8.62 -6.91
CA ASN A 158 16.31 9.31 -8.06
C ASN A 158 16.89 8.86 -9.41
N ASP A 159 17.46 7.64 -9.49
CA ASP A 159 17.90 7.04 -10.74
C ASP A 159 16.67 6.54 -11.52
N ARG A 160 16.06 7.43 -12.30
CA ARG A 160 14.84 7.16 -13.08
C ARG A 160 14.95 5.93 -13.99
N LYS A 161 16.17 5.56 -14.43
CA LYS A 161 16.39 4.36 -15.25
C LYS A 161 16.10 3.06 -14.48
N LEU A 162 16.24 3.05 -13.16
CA LEU A 162 15.91 1.89 -12.32
C LEU A 162 14.41 1.81 -11.98
N VAL A 163 13.65 2.91 -12.14
CA VAL A 163 12.26 3.03 -11.68
C VAL A 163 11.23 2.71 -12.78
N GLU A 164 11.49 3.05 -14.05
CA GLU A 164 10.45 3.08 -15.09
C GLU A 164 10.46 1.91 -16.10
N ASN A 165 11.43 0.99 -16.04
CA ASN A 165 11.64 0.06 -17.15
C ASN A 165 10.71 -1.17 -17.17
N THR A 166 9.97 -1.46 -16.09
CA THR A 166 9.06 -2.62 -16.04
C THR A 166 7.85 -2.38 -15.13
N LEU A 167 6.81 -3.23 -15.28
CA LEU A 167 5.58 -3.20 -14.46
C LEU A 167 5.86 -3.44 -12.97
N ILE A 168 6.83 -4.31 -12.66
CA ILE A 168 7.26 -4.59 -11.28
C ILE A 168 8.56 -3.83 -11.06
N ASN A 169 8.47 -2.75 -10.30
CA ASN A 169 9.55 -1.80 -10.07
C ASN A 169 9.58 -1.43 -8.57
N PRO A 170 10.53 -0.61 -8.11
CA PRO A 170 10.60 -0.24 -6.69
C PRO A 170 9.32 0.40 -6.16
N THR A 171 8.66 1.25 -6.97
CA THR A 171 7.39 1.90 -6.60
C THR A 171 6.28 0.87 -6.38
N SER A 172 6.05 -0.03 -7.34
CA SER A 172 4.98 -1.02 -7.22
C SER A 172 5.27 -2.07 -6.16
N THR A 173 6.54 -2.42 -5.94
CA THR A 173 6.96 -3.37 -4.89
C THR A 173 6.77 -2.79 -3.49
N ALA A 174 7.24 -1.55 -3.25
CA ALA A 174 6.99 -0.85 -2.00
C ALA A 174 5.47 -0.69 -1.74
N SER A 175 4.70 -0.43 -2.80
CA SER A 175 3.24 -0.32 -2.71
C SER A 175 2.55 -1.60 -2.29
N GLU A 176 2.95 -2.77 -2.81
CA GLU A 176 2.38 -4.05 -2.35
C GLU A 176 2.76 -4.35 -0.90
N ALA A 177 3.98 -4.00 -0.47
CA ALA A 177 4.39 -4.13 0.93
C ALA A 177 3.57 -3.21 1.87
N LEU A 178 3.31 -1.96 1.46
CA LEU A 178 2.48 -1.02 2.22
C LEU A 178 1.01 -1.46 2.29
N LYS A 179 0.46 -2.01 1.21
CA LYS A 179 -0.90 -2.59 1.21
C LYS A 179 -0.99 -3.80 2.13
N LEU A 180 0.02 -4.68 2.11
CA LEU A 180 0.10 -5.80 3.04
C LEU A 180 0.15 -5.29 4.48
N LEU A 181 1.05 -4.36 4.79
CA LEU A 181 1.17 -3.75 6.11
C LEU A 181 -0.17 -3.17 6.60
N PHE A 182 -0.79 -2.32 5.79
CA PHE A 182 -2.11 -1.75 6.08
C PHE A 182 -3.14 -2.83 6.37
N ASN A 183 -3.23 -3.86 5.53
CA ASN A 183 -4.21 -4.93 5.69
C ASN A 183 -3.97 -5.74 6.97
N LEU A 184 -2.72 -6.08 7.29
CA LEU A 184 -2.39 -6.82 8.51
C LEU A 184 -2.81 -6.04 9.76
N MET A 185 -2.48 -4.74 9.82
CA MET A 185 -2.86 -3.87 10.94
C MET A 185 -4.39 -3.66 11.04
N LEU A 186 -5.05 -3.50 9.90
CA LEU A 186 -6.51 -3.31 9.85
C LEU A 186 -7.27 -4.57 10.30
N VAL A 187 -6.82 -5.75 9.88
CA VAL A 187 -7.46 -7.01 10.27
C VAL A 187 -7.21 -7.31 11.75
N ASP A 188 -5.99 -7.06 12.25
CA ASP A 188 -5.65 -7.23 13.66
C ASP A 188 -6.49 -6.30 14.56
N SER A 189 -6.60 -5.02 14.21
CA SER A 189 -7.36 -4.03 14.99
C SER A 189 -8.87 -4.30 15.06
N ARG A 190 -9.44 -4.96 14.04
CA ARG A 190 -10.86 -5.35 14.03
C ARG A 190 -11.16 -6.61 14.83
N TYR A 191 -10.16 -7.45 15.09
CA TYR A 191 -10.34 -8.75 15.73
C TYR A 191 -9.95 -8.75 17.22
N GLN A 192 -8.99 -7.91 17.62
CA GLN A 192 -8.63 -7.75 19.03
C GLN A 192 -9.41 -6.59 19.66
N ASP A 193 -10.11 -6.86 20.77
CA ASP A 193 -10.64 -5.82 21.65
C ASP A 193 -9.45 -5.01 22.21
N CYS A 194 -9.22 -3.84 21.62
CA CYS A 194 -8.50 -2.71 22.21
C CYS A 194 -7.10 -3.04 22.76
N ASN A 195 -6.13 -3.34 21.90
CA ASN A 195 -4.74 -2.98 22.17
C ASN A 195 -4.01 -2.74 20.85
N HIS A 196 -3.40 -1.56 20.70
CA HIS A 196 -2.59 -1.13 19.55
C HIS A 196 -1.28 -1.92 19.38
N LYS A 197 -1.31 -3.25 19.56
CA LYS A 197 -0.14 -4.12 19.48
C LYS A 197 0.45 -4.13 18.08
N SER A 198 -0.38 -4.11 17.04
CA SER A 198 0.09 -4.08 15.65
C SER A 198 0.85 -2.79 15.32
N ALA A 199 0.41 -1.63 15.81
CA ALA A 199 1.14 -0.37 15.62
C ALA A 199 2.55 -0.45 16.21
N GLU A 200 2.68 -0.92 17.45
CA GLU A 200 3.99 -1.08 18.09
C GLU A 200 4.83 -2.20 17.44
N TYR A 201 4.20 -3.31 17.07
CA TYR A 201 4.87 -4.44 16.42
C TYR A 201 5.45 -4.07 15.05
N PHE A 202 4.72 -3.31 14.24
CA PHE A 202 5.16 -2.88 12.91
C PHE A 202 5.94 -1.56 12.91
N LYS A 203 6.31 -0.99 14.06
CA LYS A 203 6.94 0.34 14.15
C LYS A 203 8.21 0.50 13.29
N GLY A 204 8.96 -0.58 13.05
CA GLY A 204 10.14 -0.56 12.18
C GLY A 204 9.82 -0.14 10.74
N CYS A 205 8.59 -0.38 10.28
CA CYS A 205 8.12 0.04 8.95
C CYS A 205 7.87 1.56 8.85
N LEU A 206 7.83 2.31 9.96
CA LEU A 206 7.64 3.78 9.92
C LEU A 206 8.83 4.51 9.30
N VAL A 207 10.06 4.03 9.51
CA VAL A 207 11.27 4.68 8.97
C VAL A 207 11.25 4.77 7.44
N PRO A 208 11.02 3.68 6.68
CA PRO A 208 10.88 3.80 5.23
C PRO A 208 9.61 4.56 4.80
N ILE A 209 8.54 4.57 5.59
CA ILE A 209 7.37 5.44 5.35
C ILE A 209 7.76 6.93 5.44
N PHE A 210 8.56 7.33 6.43
CA PHE A 210 9.07 8.70 6.53
C PHE A 210 9.93 9.04 5.31
N TYR A 211 10.80 8.15 4.87
CA TYR A 211 11.57 8.40 3.65
C TYR A 211 10.70 8.58 2.40
N ILE A 212 9.60 7.83 2.26
CA ILE A 212 8.63 8.07 1.17
C ILE A 212 8.06 9.49 1.27
N LEU A 213 7.59 9.90 2.44
CA LEU A 213 6.89 11.17 2.62
C LEU A 213 7.82 12.40 2.52
N PHE A 214 9.08 12.27 2.95
CA PHE A 214 9.98 13.42 3.12
C PHE A 214 11.18 13.45 2.15
N GLU A 215 11.57 12.34 1.52
CA GLU A 215 12.74 12.28 0.63
C GLU A 215 12.45 11.77 -0.78
N VAL A 216 11.42 10.93 -0.97
CA VAL A 216 11.05 10.48 -2.32
C VAL A 216 10.34 11.61 -3.06
N PRO A 217 10.79 11.99 -4.29
CA PRO A 217 10.18 13.07 -5.05
C PRO A 217 8.68 12.86 -5.31
N LEU A 218 7.92 13.94 -5.18
CA LEU A 218 6.50 13.95 -5.50
C LEU A 218 6.26 13.87 -7.00
N VAL A 219 5.22 13.14 -7.39
CA VAL A 219 4.70 13.17 -8.76
C VAL A 219 3.85 14.41 -8.93
N GLU A 220 4.12 15.19 -9.98
CA GLU A 220 3.33 16.37 -10.34
C GLU A 220 2.39 16.06 -11.51
N PRO A 221 1.18 16.65 -11.56
CA PRO A 221 0.61 17.58 -10.58
C PRO A 221 -0.08 16.89 -9.38
N GLN A 222 -0.27 15.56 -9.41
CA GLN A 222 -1.01 14.81 -8.40
C GLN A 222 -0.07 13.95 -7.54
N PRO A 223 0.31 14.40 -6.32
CA PRO A 223 1.32 13.70 -5.53
C PRO A 223 0.77 12.49 -4.77
N MET A 224 -0.54 12.40 -4.54
CA MET A 224 -1.19 11.26 -3.89
C MET A 224 -1.39 10.08 -4.85
N VAL A 225 -0.28 9.61 -5.40
CA VAL A 225 -0.17 8.38 -6.19
C VAL A 225 0.84 7.44 -5.51
N PRO A 226 0.91 6.16 -5.88
CA PRO A 226 1.92 5.26 -5.33
C PRO A 226 3.34 5.79 -5.59
N PRO A 227 4.26 5.73 -4.60
CA PRO A 227 4.10 5.06 -3.30
C PRO A 227 3.50 5.94 -2.20
N HIS A 228 3.42 7.27 -2.38
CA HIS A 228 2.97 8.23 -1.35
C HIS A 228 1.55 7.96 -0.86
N SER A 229 0.60 7.66 -1.75
CA SER A 229 -0.77 7.34 -1.32
C SER A 229 -0.82 6.12 -0.41
N GLN A 230 -0.08 5.06 -0.75
CA GLN A 230 0.00 3.84 0.06
C GLN A 230 0.72 4.07 1.39
N ALA A 231 1.72 4.96 1.41
CA ALA A 231 2.42 5.34 2.63
C ALA A 231 1.49 6.08 3.60
N VAL A 232 0.64 6.98 3.09
CA VAL A 232 -0.40 7.67 3.89
C VAL A 232 -1.43 6.67 4.42
N HIS A 233 -1.91 5.74 3.59
CA HIS A 233 -2.83 4.69 4.06
C HIS A 233 -2.22 3.86 5.20
N ALA A 234 -0.97 3.43 5.05
CA ALA A 234 -0.27 2.68 6.09
C ALA A 234 -0.06 3.51 7.36
N LEU A 235 0.35 4.78 7.22
CA LEU A 235 0.57 5.70 8.34
C LEU A 235 -0.69 5.92 9.18
N MET A 236 -1.87 5.94 8.55
CA MET A 236 -3.17 6.04 9.24
C MET A 236 -3.43 4.91 10.25
N GLN A 237 -2.77 3.76 10.11
CA GLN A 237 -2.91 2.64 11.05
C GLN A 237 -2.03 2.76 12.30
N PHE A 238 -1.08 3.69 12.33
CA PHE A 238 -0.22 3.92 13.48
C PHE A 238 -0.81 5.00 14.40
N THR A 239 -0.76 4.75 15.71
CA THR A 239 -1.10 5.75 16.72
C THR A 239 -0.08 6.90 16.74
N ASN A 240 -0.50 8.10 17.11
CA ASN A 240 0.41 9.25 17.28
C ASN A 240 1.62 8.94 18.18
N GLU A 241 1.44 8.19 19.27
CA GLU A 241 2.51 7.82 20.20
C GLU A 241 3.65 7.04 19.51
N VAL A 242 3.30 6.01 18.74
CA VAL A 242 4.26 5.19 17.99
C VAL A 242 4.93 5.99 16.87
N ILE A 243 4.17 6.84 16.16
CA ILE A 243 4.71 7.73 15.13
C ILE A 243 5.75 8.67 15.74
N THR A 244 5.37 9.37 16.81
CA THR A 244 6.19 10.38 17.48
C THR A 244 7.44 9.77 18.10
N SER A 245 7.31 8.63 18.80
CA SER A 245 8.45 7.94 19.40
C SER A 245 9.45 7.45 18.34
N THR A 246 8.95 6.87 17.24
CA THR A 246 9.79 6.39 16.14
C THR A 246 10.47 7.53 15.39
N TRP A 247 9.75 8.63 15.16
CA TRP A 247 10.27 9.85 14.54
C TRP A 247 11.41 10.44 15.38
N LYS A 248 11.21 10.64 16.69
CA LYS A 248 12.23 11.17 17.61
C LYS A 248 13.48 10.28 17.71
N ALA A 249 13.34 8.98 17.47
CA ALA A 249 14.48 8.05 17.43
C ALA A 249 15.40 8.27 16.21
N GLN A 250 14.95 8.98 15.16
CA GLN A 250 15.73 9.24 13.94
C GLN A 250 16.72 10.41 14.08
N VAL A 251 17.48 10.46 15.18
CA VAL A 251 18.33 11.62 15.55
C VAL A 251 19.31 12.03 14.44
N GLU A 252 20.00 11.06 13.83
CA GLU A 252 20.97 11.35 12.77
C GLU A 252 20.31 11.92 11.52
N TRP A 253 19.18 11.36 11.12
CA TRP A 253 18.42 11.83 9.95
C TRP A 253 17.81 13.21 10.21
N LEU A 254 17.13 13.40 11.34
CA LEU A 254 16.53 14.67 11.72
C LEU A 254 17.58 15.77 11.79
N SER A 255 18.77 15.51 12.35
CA SER A 255 19.84 16.52 12.44
C SER A 255 20.27 17.09 11.08
N ARG A 256 20.09 16.34 9.99
CA ARG A 256 20.39 16.76 8.61
C ARG A 256 19.25 17.56 7.98
N VAL A 257 18.00 17.23 8.30
CA VAL A 257 16.81 17.80 7.65
C VAL A 257 16.24 18.99 8.44
N CYS A 258 16.23 18.92 9.77
CA CYS A 258 15.73 19.96 10.67
C CYS A 258 16.51 19.99 12.00
N ASN A 259 17.12 21.14 12.33
CA ASN A 259 17.99 21.26 13.51
C ASN A 259 17.32 21.86 14.77
N THR A 260 16.01 22.11 14.74
CA THR A 260 15.23 22.72 15.83
C THR A 260 13.78 22.22 15.79
N LEU A 261 13.09 22.15 16.93
CA LEU A 261 11.67 21.74 17.03
C LEU A 261 10.73 22.59 16.17
N GLU A 262 11.00 23.90 16.04
CA GLU A 262 10.21 24.80 15.20
C GLU A 262 10.33 24.43 13.72
N LYS A 263 11.57 24.26 13.22
CA LYS A 263 11.81 23.81 11.83
C LYS A 263 11.27 22.42 11.55
N GLU A 264 11.30 21.52 12.53
CA GLU A 264 10.69 20.20 12.42
C GLU A 264 9.18 20.32 12.22
N SER A 265 8.52 21.14 13.04
CA SER A 265 7.07 21.38 12.92
C SER A 265 6.71 22.03 11.58
N VAL A 266 7.53 22.97 11.10
CA VAL A 266 7.37 23.60 9.78
C VAL A 266 7.58 22.59 8.65
N LEU A 267 8.58 21.70 8.75
CA LEU A 267 8.83 20.66 7.75
C LEU A 267 7.62 19.72 7.63
N VAL A 268 7.18 19.17 8.76
CA VAL A 268 6.04 18.24 8.79
C VAL A 268 4.77 18.92 8.28
N SER A 269 4.46 20.12 8.79
CA SER A 269 3.30 20.90 8.32
C SER A 269 3.35 21.15 6.81
N ASN A 270 4.47 21.68 6.31
CA ASN A 270 4.60 21.97 4.87
C ASN A 270 4.46 20.73 4.00
N THR A 271 5.03 19.59 4.41
CA THR A 271 4.90 18.33 3.65
C THR A 271 3.44 17.92 3.50
N PHE A 272 2.71 17.79 4.61
CA PHE A 272 1.32 17.31 4.57
C PHE A 272 0.36 18.32 3.94
N ILE A 273 0.55 19.62 4.20
CA ILE A 273 -0.26 20.67 3.56
C ILE A 273 -0.01 20.73 2.06
N THR A 274 1.24 20.60 1.61
CA THR A 274 1.57 20.58 0.17
C THR A 274 0.99 19.35 -0.51
N LEU A 275 1.08 18.17 0.12
CA LEU A 275 0.44 16.96 -0.38
C LEU A 275 -1.08 17.16 -0.53
N LEU A 276 -1.74 17.72 0.48
CA LEU A 276 -3.18 17.93 0.50
C LEU A 276 -3.59 18.95 -0.58
N ASP A 277 -2.96 20.12 -0.58
CA ASP A 277 -3.27 21.23 -1.48
C ASP A 277 -3.14 20.83 -2.95
N LYS A 278 -2.00 20.25 -3.33
CA LYS A 278 -1.78 19.78 -4.71
C LYS A 278 -2.75 18.67 -5.10
N SER A 279 -3.03 17.72 -4.22
CA SER A 279 -3.94 16.61 -4.52
C SER A 279 -5.37 17.09 -4.72
N ILE A 280 -5.84 18.00 -3.87
CA ILE A 280 -7.17 18.60 -3.99
C ILE A 280 -7.29 19.35 -5.33
N HIS A 281 -6.31 20.19 -5.67
CA HIS A 281 -6.33 20.94 -6.92
C HIS A 281 -6.21 20.05 -8.16
N ALA A 282 -5.48 18.93 -8.08
CA ALA A 282 -5.37 17.98 -9.18
C ALA A 282 -6.65 17.13 -9.35
N LEU A 283 -7.26 16.69 -8.26
CA LEU A 283 -8.44 15.81 -8.26
C LEU A 283 -9.75 16.57 -8.48
N ILE A 284 -9.82 17.83 -8.04
CA ILE A 284 -11.02 18.67 -8.08
C ILE A 284 -10.67 20.04 -8.68
N PRO A 285 -10.22 20.10 -9.95
CA PRO A 285 -9.66 21.33 -10.53
C PRO A 285 -10.65 22.49 -10.64
N SER A 286 -11.96 22.23 -10.70
CA SER A 286 -12.99 23.29 -10.68
C SER A 286 -13.24 23.85 -9.27
N GLY A 287 -12.77 23.15 -8.25
CA GLY A 287 -13.08 23.40 -6.84
C GLY A 287 -14.51 23.16 -6.44
N ASN A 288 -15.37 22.67 -7.33
CA ASN A 288 -16.72 22.25 -6.97
C ASN A 288 -16.80 20.72 -6.90
N PRO A 289 -16.90 20.14 -5.70
CA PRO A 289 -16.92 18.71 -5.52
C PRO A 289 -18.23 18.06 -6.00
N ASP A 290 -19.29 18.79 -6.31
CA ASP A 290 -20.58 18.16 -6.67
C ASP A 290 -21.01 18.39 -8.14
N SER A 291 -20.34 19.30 -8.88
CA SER A 291 -20.69 19.58 -10.28
C SER A 291 -19.79 18.93 -11.33
N ASP A 292 -18.50 18.76 -11.05
CA ASP A 292 -17.49 18.38 -12.05
C ASP A 292 -16.58 17.22 -11.60
N LEU A 293 -17.00 16.44 -10.61
CA LEU A 293 -16.19 15.28 -10.20
C LEU A 293 -16.03 14.31 -11.37
N PRO A 294 -14.83 13.71 -11.52
CA PRO A 294 -14.68 12.53 -12.36
C PRO A 294 -15.75 11.49 -11.99
N SER A 295 -16.14 10.65 -12.95
CA SER A 295 -17.04 9.52 -12.69
C SER A 295 -16.56 8.62 -11.52
N ASP A 296 -15.28 8.71 -11.17
CA ASP A 296 -14.65 8.03 -10.04
C ASP A 296 -14.48 8.91 -8.77
N HIS A 297 -15.55 9.58 -8.35
CA HIS A 297 -15.66 10.23 -7.03
C HIS A 297 -15.22 9.34 -5.85
N GLN A 298 -15.45 8.02 -5.91
CA GLN A 298 -15.00 7.08 -4.89
C GLN A 298 -13.47 7.03 -4.76
N HIS A 299 -12.75 7.09 -5.88
CA HIS A 299 -11.29 7.20 -5.87
C HIS A 299 -10.80 8.50 -5.22
N VAL A 300 -11.49 9.62 -5.46
CA VAL A 300 -11.17 10.91 -4.81
C VAL A 300 -11.32 10.78 -3.30
N ASP A 301 -12.44 10.21 -2.84
CA ASP A 301 -12.72 9.99 -1.42
C ASP A 301 -11.67 9.09 -0.76
N ALA A 302 -11.36 7.97 -1.39
CA ALA A 302 -10.35 7.02 -0.94
C ALA A 302 -8.92 7.61 -0.94
N THR A 303 -8.69 8.71 -1.66
CA THR A 303 -7.39 9.38 -1.74
C THR A 303 -7.24 10.49 -0.70
N LEU A 304 -8.26 11.35 -0.55
CA LEU A 304 -8.19 12.53 0.31
C LEU A 304 -8.48 12.23 1.78
N SER A 305 -9.48 11.38 2.06
CA SER A 305 -9.90 11.07 3.43
C SER A 305 -8.75 10.54 4.31
N PRO A 306 -7.93 9.56 3.87
CA PRO A 306 -6.81 9.07 4.68
C PRO A 306 -5.76 10.13 4.99
N LEU A 307 -5.48 11.04 4.04
CA LEU A 307 -4.52 12.12 4.25
C LEU A 307 -5.00 13.11 5.32
N LEU A 308 -6.28 13.46 5.29
CA LEU A 308 -6.92 14.29 6.30
C LEU A 308 -6.91 13.62 7.68
N LEU A 309 -7.24 12.34 7.76
CA LEU A 309 -7.22 11.59 9.02
C LEU A 309 -5.79 11.47 9.59
N VAL A 310 -4.77 11.33 8.74
CA VAL A 310 -3.37 11.41 9.18
C VAL A 310 -3.05 12.81 9.72
N ILE A 311 -3.47 13.87 9.03
CA ILE A 311 -3.29 15.26 9.51
C ILE A 311 -3.95 15.43 10.90
N ARG A 312 -5.21 15.02 11.05
CA ARG A 312 -5.94 15.01 12.34
C ARG A 312 -5.15 14.29 13.44
N ASN A 313 -4.69 13.07 13.18
CA ASN A 313 -3.94 12.26 14.16
C ASN A 313 -2.61 12.92 14.55
N LEU A 314 -1.93 13.60 13.60
CA LEU A 314 -0.67 14.30 13.88
C LEU A 314 -0.88 15.58 14.71
N THR A 315 -1.99 16.30 14.51
CA THR A 315 -2.28 17.56 15.21
C THR A 315 -2.86 17.37 16.60
N GLU A 316 -3.67 16.33 16.81
CA GLU A 316 -4.27 16.00 18.13
C GLU A 316 -3.20 15.84 19.23
N GLY A 317 -2.06 15.24 18.89
CA GLY A 317 -0.95 15.01 19.83
C GLY A 317 0.11 16.12 19.91
N ASN A 318 0.00 17.20 19.12
CA ASN A 318 1.08 18.18 18.98
C ASN A 318 0.58 19.62 18.74
N ALA A 319 0.62 20.44 19.79
CA ALA A 319 0.17 21.83 19.76
C ALA A 319 0.91 22.71 18.73
N LEU A 320 2.22 22.51 18.52
CA LEU A 320 2.99 23.28 17.54
C LEU A 320 2.59 22.92 16.10
N LEU A 321 2.38 21.63 15.82
CA LEU A 321 1.88 21.20 14.52
C LEU A 321 0.45 21.70 14.29
N ARG A 322 -0.39 21.63 15.32
CA ARG A 322 -1.77 22.14 15.28
C ARG A 322 -1.78 23.63 14.93
N GLU A 323 -1.04 24.47 15.65
CA GLU A 323 -0.91 25.90 15.35
C GLU A 323 -0.49 26.13 13.88
N LYS A 324 0.57 25.47 13.43
CA LYS A 324 1.10 25.66 12.06
C LYS A 324 0.19 25.14 10.96
N MET A 325 -0.57 24.07 11.20
CA MET A 325 -1.53 23.55 10.22
C MET A 325 -2.82 24.38 10.23
N SER A 326 -3.27 24.87 11.39
CA SER A 326 -4.42 25.79 11.52
C SER A 326 -4.19 27.08 10.74
N GLU A 327 -2.98 27.67 10.79
CA GLU A 327 -2.61 28.85 9.99
C GLU A 327 -2.81 28.66 8.47
N ARG A 328 -2.76 27.42 7.97
CA ARG A 328 -2.79 27.10 6.54
C ARG A 328 -4.11 26.50 6.05
N MET A 329 -4.84 25.80 6.93
CA MET A 329 -6.09 25.11 6.60
C MET A 329 -7.34 25.91 6.95
N LEU A 330 -7.28 26.77 7.98
CA LEU A 330 -8.42 27.58 8.39
C LEU A 330 -8.46 28.91 7.62
N PRO A 331 -9.65 29.51 7.39
CA PRO A 331 -9.76 30.79 6.70
C PRO A 331 -9.06 31.91 7.47
N SER A 332 -8.18 32.62 6.77
CA SER A 332 -7.56 33.85 7.26
C SER A 332 -8.54 35.02 7.31
N GLU A 333 -8.15 36.13 7.94
CA GLU A 333 -8.93 37.37 7.89
C GLU A 333 -9.12 37.89 6.44
N GLU A 334 -8.17 37.62 5.55
CA GLU A 334 -8.29 37.96 4.13
C GLU A 334 -9.32 37.09 3.42
N ASP A 335 -9.35 35.78 3.70
CA ASP A 335 -10.37 34.85 3.15
C ASP A 335 -11.79 35.24 3.59
N ARG A 336 -11.95 35.89 4.75
CA ARG A 336 -13.23 36.35 5.31
C ARG A 336 -13.76 37.63 4.65
N LEU A 337 -12.98 38.28 3.78
CA LEU A 337 -13.42 39.46 3.01
C LEU A 337 -14.43 39.09 1.92
N GLN A 338 -14.51 37.80 1.56
CA GLN A 338 -15.51 37.22 0.68
C GLN A 338 -16.19 36.06 1.43
N PRO A 339 -17.32 35.51 0.92
CA PRO A 339 -17.85 34.27 1.46
C PRO A 339 -16.76 33.20 1.47
N VAL A 340 -16.50 32.60 2.63
CA VAL A 340 -15.34 31.70 2.87
C VAL A 340 -15.32 30.44 2.00
N ASN A 341 -16.44 30.12 1.36
CA ASN A 341 -16.55 29.05 0.38
C ASN A 341 -16.28 29.52 -1.06
N GLN A 342 -15.90 30.77 -1.27
CA GLN A 342 -15.54 31.34 -2.57
C GLN A 342 -14.03 31.54 -2.65
N GLY A 343 -13.47 31.29 -3.83
CA GLY A 343 -12.03 31.40 -4.08
C GLY A 343 -11.34 30.08 -4.38
N ASN A 344 -10.03 30.18 -4.55
CA ASN A 344 -9.12 29.10 -4.97
C ASN A 344 -8.06 28.76 -3.90
N SER A 345 -8.23 29.24 -2.67
CA SER A 345 -7.35 28.88 -1.57
C SER A 345 -7.71 27.50 -1.02
N LEU A 346 -6.75 26.83 -0.38
CA LEU A 346 -6.98 25.56 0.30
C LEU A 346 -8.15 25.64 1.30
N PRO A 347 -8.24 26.63 2.21
CA PRO A 347 -9.39 26.77 3.10
C PRO A 347 -10.73 26.84 2.38
N ALA A 348 -10.81 27.58 1.27
CA ALA A 348 -12.03 27.70 0.48
C ALA A 348 -12.46 26.36 -0.13
N TYR A 349 -11.51 25.57 -0.63
CA TYR A 349 -11.77 24.22 -1.14
C TYR A 349 -12.24 23.26 -0.04
N LEU A 350 -11.57 23.27 1.12
CA LEU A 350 -11.94 22.43 2.25
C LEU A 350 -13.36 22.76 2.75
N ILE A 351 -13.74 24.04 2.81
CA ILE A 351 -15.10 24.45 3.18
C ILE A 351 -16.14 23.97 2.17
N LYS A 352 -15.86 24.05 0.86
CA LYS A 352 -16.77 23.49 -0.16
C LYS A 352 -16.93 21.98 0.04
N LEU A 353 -15.84 21.27 0.32
CA LEU A 353 -15.82 19.83 0.56
C LEU A 353 -16.60 19.42 1.83
N MET A 354 -16.64 20.25 2.88
CA MET A 354 -17.48 20.02 4.07
C MET A 354 -18.98 19.96 3.75
N THR A 355 -19.39 20.46 2.58
CA THR A 355 -20.79 20.42 2.13
C THR A 355 -21.02 19.47 0.96
N SER A 356 -20.00 18.72 0.53
CA SER A 356 -20.12 17.78 -0.59
C SER A 356 -21.02 16.62 -0.24
N THR A 357 -21.95 16.31 -1.15
CA THR A 357 -22.80 15.11 -1.06
C THR A 357 -22.18 13.91 -1.78
N MET A 358 -21.21 14.15 -2.65
CA MET A 358 -20.52 13.11 -3.44
C MET A 358 -19.30 12.51 -2.74
N LEU A 359 -18.72 13.23 -1.77
CA LEU A 359 -17.48 12.86 -1.07
C LEU A 359 -17.67 12.73 0.45
N PRO A 360 -18.56 11.84 0.93
CA PRO A 360 -18.92 11.76 2.34
C PRO A 360 -17.75 11.38 3.26
N GLN A 361 -16.78 10.59 2.79
CA GLN A 361 -15.64 10.19 3.63
C GLN A 361 -14.64 11.35 3.78
N THR A 362 -14.41 12.10 2.70
CA THR A 362 -13.60 13.32 2.75
C THR A 362 -14.29 14.38 3.60
N GLN A 363 -15.59 14.56 3.43
CA GLN A 363 -16.40 15.48 4.24
C GLN A 363 -16.23 15.20 5.73
N ALA A 364 -16.47 13.96 6.16
CA ALA A 364 -16.32 13.56 7.56
C ALA A 364 -14.89 13.80 8.07
N ALA A 365 -13.89 13.41 7.30
CA ALA A 365 -12.48 13.60 7.67
C ALA A 365 -12.10 15.08 7.80
N ILE A 366 -12.63 15.99 6.96
CA ILE A 366 -12.42 17.43 7.12
C ILE A 366 -13.05 17.92 8.41
N CYS A 367 -14.30 17.55 8.69
CA CYS A 367 -15.00 17.97 9.90
C CYS A 367 -14.25 17.50 11.17
N GLU A 368 -13.80 16.26 11.21
CA GLU A 368 -12.99 15.72 12.32
C GLU A 368 -11.64 16.45 12.45
N THR A 369 -10.99 16.76 11.32
CA THR A 369 -9.73 17.52 11.30
C THR A 369 -9.94 18.94 11.83
N TYR A 370 -10.99 19.63 11.37
CA TYR A 370 -11.30 21.00 11.79
C TYR A 370 -11.64 21.07 13.27
N PHE A 371 -12.40 20.10 13.79
CA PHE A 371 -12.69 20.01 15.21
C PHE A 371 -11.40 19.97 16.05
N VAL A 372 -10.42 19.14 15.67
CA VAL A 372 -9.12 19.08 16.35
C VAL A 372 -8.30 20.36 16.15
N LEU A 373 -8.30 20.95 14.95
CA LEU A 373 -7.58 22.20 14.66
C LEU A 373 -8.13 23.41 15.45
N CYS A 374 -9.42 23.37 15.80
CA CYS A 374 -10.12 24.37 16.61
C CYS A 374 -10.10 24.08 18.11
N ASP A 375 -9.23 23.16 18.59
CA ASP A 375 -9.11 22.80 20.01
C ASP A 375 -10.37 22.18 20.63
N GLU A 376 -11.17 21.48 19.80
CA GLU A 376 -12.41 20.81 20.22
C GLU A 376 -13.53 21.76 20.72
N ASP A 377 -13.37 23.07 20.48
CA ASP A 377 -14.38 24.12 20.65
C ASP A 377 -15.33 24.21 19.43
#